data_AF-A0A950A8T5-F1
#
_entry.id   AF-A0A950A8T5-F1
#
_cell.length_a   1.000
_cell.length_b   1.000
_cell.length_c   1.000
_cell.angle_alpha   90.00
_cell.angle_beta   90.00
_cell.angle_gamma   90.00
#
_symmetry.space_group_name_H-M   'P 1'
#
loop_
_entity.id
_entity.type
_entity.pdbx_description
1 polymer ?
#
loop_
_entity_poly.entity_id
_entity_poly.type
_entity_poly.pdbx_seq_one_letter_code
_entity_poly.pdbx_strand_id
1 'polypeptide(L)'
;MIELTYSRAAGVDDAVRRAADEQGRYLGGGTNLVDLMRETVETPSTLIDVTSLSREIAPTADGGLMIGAAARNTAVAEHEAVRSGYPMLARAIVAGASAQIRNMATVGGNLLQRTRCTYFYDTDGSRCNKRSPGDGCDAIEGFNRMHAILGTSPACVATHPSDMCVALAALDAVVHLRSVSGERTV
;
A
#
# COMPACT_ATOMS: atom_id res chain seq x y z
N MET A 1 16.68 -18.11 7.85
CA MET A 1 15.33 -17.86 7.30
C MET A 1 14.43 -17.64 8.49
N ILE A 2 13.78 -16.48 8.62
CA ILE A 2 12.77 -16.29 9.66
C ILE A 2 11.69 -17.34 9.43
N GLU A 3 11.32 -18.07 10.48
CA GLU A 3 10.23 -19.04 10.39
C GLU A 3 8.93 -18.25 10.12
N LEU A 4 8.33 -18.50 8.97
CA LEU A 4 7.19 -17.74 8.46
C LEU A 4 6.00 -18.67 8.31
N THR A 5 4.91 -18.34 8.99
CA THR A 5 3.61 -18.97 8.75
C THR A 5 2.91 -18.25 7.60
N TYR A 6 2.52 -19.01 6.58
CA TYR A 6 1.72 -18.53 5.47
C TYR A 6 0.34 -19.16 5.48
N SER A 7 -0.65 -18.38 5.08
CA SER A 7 -2.04 -18.80 5.09
C SER A 7 -2.86 -17.93 4.15
N ARG A 8 -3.98 -18.44 3.64
CA ARG A 8 -4.91 -17.66 2.82
C ARG A 8 -6.18 -17.40 3.59
N ALA A 9 -6.66 -16.15 3.56
CA ALA A 9 -7.91 -15.78 4.21
C ALA A 9 -9.11 -16.38 3.47
N ALA A 10 -10.06 -16.92 4.23
CA ALA A 10 -11.33 -17.45 3.68
C ALA A 10 -12.34 -16.33 3.34
N GLY A 11 -12.12 -15.13 3.86
CA GLY A 11 -12.97 -13.96 3.68
C GLY A 11 -12.43 -12.77 4.47
N VAL A 12 -13.13 -11.63 4.40
CA VAL A 12 -12.68 -10.39 5.06
C VAL A 12 -12.64 -10.57 6.58
N ASP A 13 -13.67 -11.15 7.18
CA ASP A 13 -13.75 -11.31 8.64
C ASP A 13 -12.69 -12.27 9.17
N ASP A 14 -12.39 -13.32 8.39
CA ASP A 14 -11.28 -14.23 8.70
C ASP A 14 -9.92 -13.53 8.61
N ALA A 15 -9.68 -12.74 7.56
CA ALA A 15 -8.45 -11.95 7.43
C ALA A 15 -8.25 -11.01 8.63
N VAL A 16 -9.31 -10.27 9.00
CA VAL A 16 -9.31 -9.31 10.10
C VAL A 16 -9.01 -9.98 11.44
N ARG A 17 -9.71 -11.08 11.74
CA ARG A 17 -9.50 -11.84 12.97
C ARG A 17 -8.07 -12.34 13.08
N ARG A 18 -7.55 -12.96 12.01
CA ARG A 18 -6.21 -13.54 12.00
C ARG A 18 -5.11 -12.49 12.08
N ALA A 19 -5.29 -11.33 11.45
CA ALA A 19 -4.33 -10.23 11.60
C ALA A 19 -4.27 -9.68 13.03
N ALA A 20 -5.41 -9.67 13.73
CA ALA A 20 -5.47 -9.26 15.14
C ALA A 20 -4.83 -10.31 16.06
N ASP A 21 -5.20 -11.58 15.90
CA ASP A 21 -4.76 -12.68 16.78
C ASP A 21 -3.28 -13.04 16.57
N GLU A 22 -2.83 -13.11 15.32
CA GLU A 22 -1.50 -13.60 14.94
C GLU A 22 -0.49 -12.44 14.73
N GLN A 23 -0.94 -11.18 14.90
CA GLN A 23 -0.18 -9.97 14.53
C GLN A 23 0.38 -10.03 13.09
N GLY A 24 -0.36 -10.72 12.20
CA GLY A 24 0.07 -11.02 10.85
C GLY A 24 0.03 -9.81 9.91
N ARG A 25 0.87 -9.83 8.87
CA ARG A 25 0.83 -8.86 7.77
C ARG A 25 -0.03 -9.38 6.63
N TYR A 26 -0.88 -8.52 6.07
CA TYR A 26 -1.62 -8.85 4.86
C TYR A 26 -0.70 -8.90 3.65
N LEU A 27 -0.81 -9.98 2.87
CA LEU A 27 -0.12 -10.16 1.60
C LEU A 27 -1.11 -9.98 0.45
N GLY A 28 -1.01 -8.83 -0.23
CA GLY A 28 -1.67 -8.59 -1.51
C GLY A 28 -0.81 -9.09 -2.67
N GLY A 29 -0.44 -8.19 -3.59
CA GLY A 29 0.44 -8.51 -4.72
C GLY A 29 1.89 -8.85 -4.37
N GLY A 30 2.33 -8.60 -3.14
CA GLY A 30 3.70 -8.81 -2.66
C GLY A 30 4.74 -7.80 -3.19
N THR A 31 4.39 -6.94 -4.14
CA THR A 31 5.32 -6.04 -4.86
C THR A 31 5.99 -4.96 -4.01
N ASN A 32 5.55 -4.75 -2.77
CA ASN A 32 6.26 -3.91 -1.79
C ASN A 32 6.57 -4.67 -0.49
N LEU A 33 5.64 -5.45 0.06
CA LEU A 33 5.90 -6.18 1.30
C LEU A 33 7.05 -7.21 1.16
N VAL A 34 7.07 -8.00 0.09
CA VAL A 34 8.12 -9.02 -0.10
C VAL A 34 9.48 -8.39 -0.38
N ASP A 35 9.50 -7.24 -1.06
CA ASP A 35 10.68 -6.40 -1.25
C ASP A 35 11.24 -5.96 0.12
N LEU A 36 10.41 -5.35 0.97
CA LEU A 36 10.80 -4.93 2.31
C LEU A 36 11.22 -6.08 3.23
N MET A 37 10.66 -7.28 3.04
CA MET A 37 11.08 -8.48 3.77
C MET A 37 12.47 -8.95 3.35
N ARG A 38 12.81 -8.86 2.06
CA ARG A 38 14.15 -9.20 1.55
C ARG A 38 15.21 -8.24 2.07
N GLU A 39 14.86 -6.96 2.14
CA GLU A 39 15.68 -5.90 2.71
C GLU A 39 15.65 -5.88 4.25
N THR A 40 14.99 -6.86 4.88
CA THR A 40 14.87 -7.01 6.35
C THR A 40 14.23 -5.82 7.08
N VAL A 41 13.58 -4.91 6.34
CA VAL A 41 12.84 -3.78 6.88
C VAL A 41 11.51 -4.21 7.50
N GLU A 42 10.85 -5.21 6.92
CA GLU A 42 9.67 -5.87 7.50
C GLU A 42 10.03 -7.32 7.86
N THR A 43 9.78 -7.72 9.10
CA THR A 43 10.12 -9.07 9.60
C THR A 43 8.91 -9.78 10.22
N PRO A 44 7.77 -9.90 9.49
CA PRO A 44 6.59 -10.57 10.03
C PRO A 44 6.85 -12.07 10.22
N SER A 45 6.32 -12.64 11.31
CA SER A 45 6.26 -14.09 11.53
C SER A 45 5.08 -14.76 10.81
N THR A 46 4.08 -13.98 10.41
CA THR A 46 2.85 -14.46 9.77
C THR A 46 2.47 -13.60 8.57
N LEU A 47 2.19 -14.25 7.44
CA LEU A 47 1.56 -13.65 6.25
C LEU A 47 0.15 -14.20 6.02
N ILE A 48 -0.78 -13.28 5.79
CA ILE A 48 -2.19 -13.56 5.50
C ILE A 48 -2.47 -13.13 4.06
N ASP A 49 -2.54 -14.09 3.15
CA ASP A 49 -2.88 -13.86 1.74
C ASP A 49 -4.34 -13.41 1.61
N VAL A 50 -4.50 -12.19 1.10
CA VAL A 50 -5.79 -11.52 0.85
C VAL A 50 -6.10 -11.37 -0.64
N THR A 51 -5.34 -12.03 -1.52
CA THR A 51 -5.50 -11.91 -2.98
C THR A 51 -6.78 -12.55 -3.52
N SER A 52 -7.45 -13.40 -2.73
CA SER A 52 -8.76 -13.99 -3.03
C SER A 52 -9.95 -13.10 -2.63
N LEU A 53 -9.72 -12.00 -1.91
CA LEU A 53 -10.79 -11.06 -1.53
C LEU A 53 -11.31 -10.28 -2.76
N SER A 54 -12.33 -9.44 -2.55
CA SER A 54 -13.02 -8.76 -3.65
C SER A 54 -12.07 -8.00 -4.58
N ARG A 55 -12.23 -8.30 -5.87
CA ARG A 55 -11.59 -7.62 -7.00
C ARG A 55 -12.60 -6.84 -7.84
N GLU A 56 -13.84 -6.76 -7.35
CA GLU A 56 -14.96 -6.17 -8.07
C GLU A 56 -14.74 -4.67 -8.28
N ILE A 57 -15.17 -4.18 -9.44
CA ILE A 57 -15.22 -2.76 -9.76
C ILE A 57 -16.65 -2.50 -10.21
N ALA A 58 -17.44 -1.87 -9.36
CA ALA A 58 -18.88 -1.75 -9.56
C ALA A 58 -19.37 -0.31 -9.33
N PRO A 59 -20.38 0.15 -10.08
CA PRO A 59 -21.04 1.42 -9.81
C PRO A 59 -21.73 1.40 -8.45
N THR A 60 -21.69 2.53 -7.77
CA THR A 60 -22.43 2.75 -6.53
C THR A 60 -23.75 3.47 -6.81
N ALA A 61 -24.70 3.39 -5.88
CA ALA A 61 -26.04 3.96 -6.05
C ALA A 61 -26.04 5.49 -6.18
N ASP A 62 -25.00 6.16 -5.66
CA ASP A 62 -24.76 7.60 -5.74
C ASP A 62 -23.98 8.02 -7.00
N GLY A 63 -23.73 7.09 -7.94
CA GLY A 63 -23.08 7.38 -9.21
C GLY A 63 -21.55 7.33 -9.17
N GLY A 64 -20.96 6.86 -8.07
CA GLY A 64 -19.52 6.59 -7.93
C GLY A 64 -19.09 5.20 -8.43
N LEU A 65 -17.87 4.81 -8.04
CA LEU A 65 -17.33 3.46 -8.23
C LEU A 65 -16.80 2.91 -6.91
N MET A 66 -17.19 1.68 -6.58
CA MET A 66 -16.56 0.88 -5.53
C MET A 66 -15.50 -0.02 -6.17
N ILE A 67 -14.27 0.05 -5.66
CA ILE A 67 -13.14 -0.74 -6.16
C ILE A 67 -12.65 -1.66 -5.04
N GLY A 68 -12.75 -2.97 -5.26
CA GLY A 68 -12.30 -3.98 -4.33
C GLY A 68 -10.79 -3.89 -4.07
N ALA A 69 -10.39 -3.99 -2.79
CA ALA A 69 -8.99 -3.82 -2.39
C ALA A 69 -8.02 -4.84 -3.00
N ALA A 70 -8.50 -6.01 -3.43
CA ALA A 70 -7.68 -7.02 -4.12
C ALA A 70 -7.67 -6.86 -5.65
N ALA A 71 -8.41 -5.90 -6.22
CA ALA A 71 -8.38 -5.61 -7.65
C ALA A 71 -6.94 -5.29 -8.09
N ARG A 72 -6.54 -5.84 -9.24
CA ARG A 72 -5.19 -5.61 -9.79
C ARG A 72 -5.12 -4.21 -10.39
N ASN A 73 -3.99 -3.54 -10.24
CA ASN A 73 -3.81 -2.19 -10.78
C ASN A 73 -4.07 -2.16 -12.29
N THR A 74 -3.58 -3.13 -13.05
CA THR A 74 -3.86 -3.25 -14.50
C THR A 74 -5.36 -3.34 -14.79
N ALA A 75 -6.09 -4.19 -14.06
CA ALA A 75 -7.52 -4.35 -14.25
C ALA A 75 -8.28 -3.04 -13.98
N VAL A 76 -7.89 -2.28 -12.95
CA VAL A 76 -8.48 -0.96 -12.65
C VAL A 76 -8.20 0.03 -13.78
N ALA A 77 -6.95 0.10 -14.28
CA ALA A 77 -6.58 1.03 -15.35
C ALA A 77 -7.22 0.71 -16.72
N GLU A 78 -7.57 -0.55 -16.93
CA GLU A 78 -8.21 -1.04 -18.16
C GLU A 78 -9.74 -1.06 -18.07
N HIS A 79 -10.31 -0.95 -16.87
CA HIS A 79 -11.75 -1.00 -16.65
C HIS A 79 -12.47 0.15 -17.38
N GLU A 80 -13.50 -0.17 -18.15
CA GLU A 80 -14.22 0.80 -18.99
C GLU A 80 -14.75 1.98 -18.17
N ALA A 81 -15.45 1.70 -17.06
CA ALA A 81 -16.00 2.76 -16.20
C ALA A 81 -14.91 3.66 -15.57
N VAL A 82 -13.71 3.13 -15.32
CA VAL A 82 -12.59 3.93 -14.81
C VAL A 82 -12.02 4.79 -15.94
N ARG A 83 -11.87 4.24 -17.15
CA ARG A 83 -11.34 4.99 -18.31
C ARG A 83 -12.27 6.11 -18.77
N SER A 84 -13.58 5.90 -18.70
CA SER A 84 -14.59 6.88 -19.12
C SER A 84 -14.91 7.88 -18.02
N GLY A 85 -15.17 7.41 -16.79
CA GLY A 85 -15.59 8.25 -15.67
C GLY A 85 -14.44 8.86 -14.86
N TYR A 86 -13.30 8.17 -14.77
CA TYR A 86 -12.17 8.54 -13.91
C TYR A 86 -10.81 8.44 -14.63
N PRO A 87 -10.64 9.03 -15.83
CA PRO A 87 -9.45 8.82 -16.66
C PRO A 87 -8.13 9.21 -15.97
N MET A 88 -8.18 10.15 -15.02
CA MET A 88 -7.01 10.51 -14.21
C MET A 88 -6.47 9.33 -13.40
N LEU A 89 -7.35 8.49 -12.83
CA LEU A 89 -6.95 7.31 -12.08
C LEU A 89 -6.25 6.28 -12.98
N ALA A 90 -6.83 6.01 -14.16
CA ALA A 90 -6.21 5.10 -15.13
C ALA A 90 -4.81 5.59 -15.58
N ARG A 91 -4.66 6.90 -15.86
CA ARG A 91 -3.38 7.49 -16.26
C ARG A 91 -2.34 7.42 -15.15
N ALA A 92 -2.72 7.74 -13.91
CA ALA A 92 -1.83 7.65 -12.76
C ALA A 92 -1.32 6.22 -12.54
N ILE A 93 -2.22 5.23 -12.65
CA ILE A 93 -1.82 3.82 -12.52
C ILE A 93 -0.82 3.43 -13.63
N VAL A 94 -1.08 3.78 -14.89
CA VAL A 94 -0.21 3.37 -16.01
C VAL A 94 1.15 4.10 -16.01
N ALA A 95 1.22 5.32 -15.48
CA ALA A 95 2.46 6.06 -15.33
C ALA A 95 3.43 5.42 -14.31
N GLY A 96 2.89 4.74 -13.30
CA GLY A 96 3.66 4.11 -12.24
C GLY A 96 4.13 2.68 -12.56
N ALA A 97 5.37 2.38 -12.19
CA ALA A 97 5.99 1.04 -12.25
C ALA A 97 6.00 0.38 -13.66
N SER A 98 6.30 -0.92 -13.70
CA SER A 98 6.25 -1.74 -14.92
C SER A 98 4.90 -2.48 -15.04
N ALA A 99 4.59 -2.98 -16.24
CA ALA A 99 3.37 -3.77 -16.47
C ALA A 99 3.33 -5.04 -15.59
N GLN A 100 4.48 -5.69 -15.40
CA GLN A 100 4.61 -6.87 -14.55
C GLN A 100 4.25 -6.56 -13.09
N ILE A 101 4.74 -5.43 -12.57
CA ILE A 101 4.40 -4.98 -11.22
C ILE A 101 2.92 -4.65 -11.14
N ARG A 102 2.35 -3.94 -12.12
CA ARG A 102 0.91 -3.60 -12.12
C ARG A 102 -0.02 -4.80 -12.22
N ASN A 103 0.41 -5.87 -12.91
CA ASN A 103 -0.35 -7.12 -12.99
C ASN A 103 -0.42 -7.84 -11.64
N MET A 104 0.56 -7.61 -10.75
CA MET A 104 0.62 -8.20 -9.42
C MET A 104 0.06 -7.26 -8.35
N ALA A 105 0.38 -5.98 -8.39
CA ALA A 105 -0.02 -4.99 -7.41
C ALA A 105 -1.55 -4.92 -7.30
N THR A 106 -2.03 -4.81 -6.06
CA THR A 106 -3.45 -4.63 -5.75
C THR A 106 -3.72 -3.20 -5.31
N VAL A 107 -4.97 -2.74 -5.41
CA VAL A 107 -5.43 -1.42 -4.94
C VAL A 107 -5.04 -1.19 -3.48
N GLY A 108 -5.39 -2.13 -2.59
CA GLY A 108 -5.05 -2.03 -1.16
C GLY A 108 -3.54 -2.03 -0.91
N GLY A 109 -2.77 -2.82 -1.68
CA GLY A 109 -1.31 -2.83 -1.59
C GLY A 109 -0.66 -1.55 -2.11
N ASN A 110 -1.26 -0.91 -3.13
CA ASN A 110 -0.78 0.35 -3.68
C ASN A 110 -0.96 1.50 -2.68
N LEU A 111 -2.12 1.56 -2.03
CA LEU A 111 -2.43 2.52 -0.96
C LEU A 111 -1.43 2.44 0.20
N LEU A 112 -0.98 1.23 0.53
CA LEU A 112 -0.14 0.95 1.70
C LEU A 112 1.36 0.84 1.38
N GLN A 113 1.78 1.18 0.16
CA GLN A 113 3.19 1.06 -0.21
C GLN A 113 4.05 2.04 0.59
N ARG A 114 5.23 1.60 1.02
CA ARG A 114 6.15 2.43 1.81
C ARG A 114 7.02 3.32 0.93
N THR A 115 7.62 4.33 1.56
CA THR A 115 8.52 5.30 0.93
C THR A 115 9.73 4.65 0.24
N ARG A 116 10.33 5.35 -0.73
CA ARG A 116 11.59 4.96 -1.41
C ARG A 116 12.83 5.68 -0.87
N CYS A 117 12.73 6.28 0.31
CA CYS A 117 13.87 6.87 1.02
C CYS A 117 14.99 5.83 1.18
N THR A 118 16.20 6.14 0.70
CA THR A 118 17.35 5.21 0.76
C THR A 118 17.77 4.91 2.20
N TYR A 119 17.73 5.91 3.09
CA TYR A 119 18.00 5.74 4.53
C TYR A 119 16.98 4.84 5.24
N PHE A 120 15.75 4.78 4.72
CA PHE A 120 14.73 3.87 5.24
C PHE A 120 15.04 2.41 4.89
N TYR A 121 15.58 2.18 3.68
CA TYR A 121 15.99 0.86 3.19
C TYR A 121 17.33 0.39 3.77
N ASP A 122 18.27 1.30 4.06
CA ASP A 122 19.54 0.97 4.71
C ASP A 122 19.32 0.69 6.21
N THR A 123 19.19 -0.60 6.55
CA THR A 123 18.99 -1.07 7.93
C THR A 123 20.25 -1.04 8.78
N ASP A 124 21.42 -1.05 8.16
CA ASP A 124 22.70 -1.28 8.86
C ASP A 124 23.43 0.03 9.18
N GLY A 125 23.31 1.04 8.31
CA GLY A 125 24.07 2.28 8.43
C GLY A 125 23.27 3.52 8.85
N SER A 126 22.00 3.59 8.48
CA SER A 126 21.24 4.84 8.51
C SER A 126 20.31 4.97 9.71
N ARG A 127 20.26 6.16 10.34
CA ARG A 127 19.25 6.49 11.36
C ARG A 127 17.93 6.90 10.71
N CYS A 128 16.85 6.22 11.08
CA CYS A 128 15.54 6.44 10.48
C CYS A 128 14.37 6.25 11.46
N ASN A 129 13.77 7.36 11.89
CA ASN A 129 12.57 7.42 12.72
C ASN A 129 11.38 6.64 12.15
N LYS A 130 11.28 6.51 10.82
CA LYS A 130 10.21 5.75 10.17
C LYS A 130 10.38 4.23 10.32
N ARG A 131 11.59 3.76 10.61
CA ARG A 131 11.91 2.36 10.93
C ARG A 131 11.94 2.12 12.44
N SER A 132 12.66 2.96 13.17
CA SER A 132 12.81 2.91 14.63
C SER A 132 12.57 4.31 15.23
N PRO A 133 11.41 4.55 15.87
CA PRO A 133 11.10 5.85 16.45
C PRO A 133 12.13 6.31 17.49
N GLY A 134 12.71 7.49 17.30
CA GLY A 134 13.69 8.09 18.21
C GLY A 134 15.13 8.10 17.67
N ASP A 135 15.44 7.28 16.66
CA ASP A 135 16.79 7.18 16.08
C ASP A 135 17.24 8.46 15.36
N GLY A 136 16.30 9.30 14.91
CA GLY A 136 16.56 10.48 14.09
C GLY A 136 16.31 10.24 12.60
N CYS A 137 16.62 11.22 11.76
CA CYS A 137 16.40 11.13 10.31
C CYS A 137 17.59 11.69 9.55
N ASP A 138 18.47 10.82 9.08
CA ASP A 138 19.68 11.22 8.33
C ASP A 138 19.35 11.86 6.98
N ALA A 139 18.13 11.63 6.45
CA ALA A 139 17.67 12.27 5.22
C ALA A 139 17.45 13.78 5.36
N ILE A 140 17.43 14.37 6.56
CA ILE A 140 17.21 15.82 6.72
C ILE A 140 18.45 16.60 6.26
N GLU A 141 19.60 16.26 6.81
CA GLU A 141 20.90 16.89 6.51
C GLU A 141 21.73 16.11 5.47
N GLY A 142 21.23 14.95 5.04
CA GLY A 142 21.89 14.07 4.07
C GLY A 142 21.44 14.29 2.62
N PHE A 143 21.52 13.22 1.81
CA PHE A 143 21.08 13.21 0.42
C PHE A 143 19.55 13.24 0.34
N ASN A 144 19.01 14.44 0.19
CA ASN A 144 17.58 14.69 0.29
C ASN A 144 16.90 15.05 -1.04
N ARG A 145 17.58 14.89 -2.19
CA ARG A 145 17.07 15.27 -3.52
C ARG A 145 15.67 14.73 -3.86
N MET A 146 15.33 13.53 -3.39
CA MET A 146 14.04 12.86 -3.67
C MET A 146 13.02 12.98 -2.53
N HIS A 147 13.30 13.79 -1.52
CA HIS A 147 12.47 13.92 -0.31
C HIS A 147 11.44 15.04 -0.43
N ALA A 148 10.49 15.05 0.50
CA ALA A 148 9.37 15.96 0.47
C ALA A 148 9.81 17.41 0.75
N ILE A 149 9.22 18.35 0.02
CA ILE A 149 9.36 19.79 0.25
C ILE A 149 8.15 20.40 0.99
N LEU A 150 7.07 19.63 1.14
CA LEU A 150 5.83 20.02 1.82
C LEU A 150 5.40 18.92 2.79
N GLY A 151 4.70 19.30 3.86
CA GLY A 151 4.15 18.35 4.84
C GLY A 151 5.22 17.57 5.61
N THR A 152 6.44 18.11 5.71
CA THR A 152 7.55 17.49 6.44
C THR A 152 7.47 17.77 7.93
N SER A 153 8.34 17.10 8.69
CA SER A 153 8.56 17.38 10.11
C SER A 153 10.05 17.22 10.46
N PRO A 154 10.49 17.71 11.63
CA PRO A 154 11.83 17.40 12.14
C PRO A 154 12.09 15.90 12.35
N ALA A 155 11.05 15.07 12.36
CA ALA A 155 11.18 13.63 12.54
C ALA A 155 11.35 12.86 11.22
N CYS A 156 10.84 13.36 10.09
CA CYS A 156 10.89 12.65 8.81
C CYS A 156 10.54 13.55 7.62
N VAL A 157 11.27 13.38 6.51
CA VAL A 157 11.08 14.10 5.24
C VAL A 157 10.71 13.17 4.06
N ALA A 158 10.33 11.92 4.33
CA ALA A 158 10.01 10.93 3.30
C ALA A 158 8.72 11.24 2.52
N THR A 159 8.73 11.01 1.21
CA THR A 159 7.52 11.08 0.35
C THR A 159 6.71 9.79 0.39
N HIS A 160 5.41 9.90 0.10
CA HIS A 160 4.60 8.77 -0.34
C HIS A 160 4.78 8.59 -1.87
N PRO A 161 5.17 7.39 -2.37
CA PRO A 161 5.60 7.25 -3.77
C PRO A 161 4.49 6.85 -4.75
N SER A 162 3.24 6.73 -4.31
CA SER A 162 2.13 6.27 -5.16
C SER A 162 1.57 7.35 -6.07
N ASP A 163 1.66 7.16 -7.38
CA ASP A 163 0.91 7.94 -8.37
C ASP A 163 -0.60 7.75 -8.22
N MET A 164 -1.04 6.51 -7.93
CA MET A 164 -2.46 6.18 -7.75
C MET A 164 -3.09 6.93 -6.57
N CYS A 165 -2.38 7.05 -5.44
CA CYS A 165 -2.88 7.81 -4.28
C CYS A 165 -3.06 9.29 -4.60
N VAL A 166 -2.23 9.88 -5.48
CA VAL A 166 -2.41 11.27 -5.91
C VAL A 166 -3.73 11.42 -6.66
N ALA A 167 -4.03 10.52 -7.60
CA ALA A 167 -5.29 10.56 -8.33
C ALA A 167 -6.50 10.28 -7.42
N LEU A 168 -6.40 9.33 -6.50
CA LEU A 168 -7.47 9.02 -5.55
C LEU A 168 -7.77 10.20 -4.61
N ALA A 169 -6.72 10.84 -4.06
CA ALA A 169 -6.90 12.01 -3.21
C ALA A 169 -7.54 13.18 -3.97
N ALA A 170 -7.15 13.41 -5.21
CA ALA A 170 -7.75 14.46 -6.06
C ALA A 170 -9.19 14.15 -6.51
N LEU A 171 -9.64 12.90 -6.39
CA LEU A 171 -11.00 12.45 -6.68
C LEU A 171 -11.85 12.31 -5.40
N ASP A 172 -11.35 12.79 -4.26
CA ASP A 172 -12.00 12.66 -2.95
C ASP A 172 -12.38 11.20 -2.62
N ALA A 173 -11.52 10.25 -3.01
CA ALA A 173 -11.78 8.84 -2.81
C ALA A 173 -11.85 8.49 -1.31
N VAL A 174 -12.84 7.67 -0.96
CA VAL A 174 -13.06 7.19 0.40
C VAL A 174 -12.49 5.78 0.58
N VAL A 175 -11.73 5.56 1.66
CA VAL A 175 -11.20 4.24 2.00
C VAL A 175 -12.14 3.55 2.98
N HIS A 176 -12.74 2.44 2.55
CA HIS A 176 -13.58 1.59 3.39
C HIS A 176 -12.72 0.56 4.13
N LEU A 177 -12.78 0.57 5.46
CA LEU A 177 -11.99 -0.28 6.34
C LEU A 177 -12.89 -1.20 7.16
N ARG A 178 -12.49 -2.47 7.27
CA ARG A 178 -13.06 -3.42 8.23
C ARG A 178 -12.03 -3.80 9.29
N SER A 179 -12.45 -3.84 10.54
CA SER A 179 -11.63 -4.18 11.70
C SER A 179 -12.41 -5.02 12.71
N VAL A 180 -11.73 -5.55 13.73
CA VAL A 180 -12.39 -6.25 14.86
C VAL A 180 -13.37 -5.35 15.62
N SER A 181 -13.20 -4.03 15.52
CA SER A 181 -14.08 -3.03 16.13
C SER A 181 -15.23 -2.60 15.21
N GLY A 182 -15.38 -3.21 14.03
CA GLY A 182 -16.39 -2.88 13.03
C GLY A 182 -15.83 -2.15 11.81
N GLU A 183 -16.76 -1.57 11.04
CA GLU A 183 -16.48 -0.89 9.77
C GLU A 183 -16.36 0.63 9.96
N ARG A 184 -15.50 1.25 9.15
CA ARG A 184 -15.37 2.71 9.08
C ARG A 184 -14.91 3.17 7.70
N THR A 185 -15.12 4.44 7.42
CA THR A 185 -14.57 5.13 6.26
C THR A 185 -13.56 6.18 6.71
N VAL A 186 -12.60 6.48 5.83
CA VAL A 186 -11.57 7.53 5.99
C VAL A 186 -11.32 8.22 4.67
#